data_AF-A0A934E7R8-F1
#
_entry.id   AF-A0A934E7R8-F1
#
_cell.length_a   1.000
_cell.length_b   1.000
_cell.length_c   1.000
_cell.angle_alpha   90.00
_cell.angle_beta   90.00
_cell.angle_gamma   90.00
#
_symmetry.space_group_name_H-M   'P 1'
#
loop_
_entity.id
_entity.type
_entity.pdbx_description
1 polymer ?
#
loop_
_entity_poly.entity_id
_entity_poly.type
_entity_poly.pdbx_seq_one_letter_code
_entity_poly.pdbx_strand_id
1 'polypeptide(L)' 'MPTLAETLGGKNRETFTALNNISLTIKKGERVGIIGPNGSGKTTLLKIIAGITTPTSGTVRTHGAI' A
#
# COMPACT_ATOMS: atom_id res chain seq x y z
N MET A 1 35.83 13.29 18.97
CA MET A 1 35.60 13.12 17.52
C MET A 1 34.58 12.00 17.38
N PRO A 2 33.36 12.25 16.89
CA PRO A 2 32.36 11.20 16.70
C PRO A 2 32.80 10.25 15.58
N THR A 3 32.44 8.98 15.71
CA THR A 3 32.76 7.91 14.75
C THR A 3 31.86 7.99 13.51
N LEU A 4 32.30 7.42 12.38
CA LEU A 4 31.52 7.35 11.13
C LEU A 4 30.10 6.78 11.33
N ALA A 5 29.93 5.85 12.28
CA ALA A 5 28.64 5.27 12.63
C ALA A 5 27.69 6.27 13.32
N GLU A 6 28.21 7.21 14.12
CA GLU A 6 27.42 8.25 14.80
C GLU A 6 27.04 9.39 13.83
N THR A 7 27.87 9.65 12.82
CA THR A 7 27.61 10.68 11.79
C THR A 7 26.53 10.23 10.81
N LEU A 8 26.49 8.93 10.50
CA LEU A 8 25.44 8.29 9.73
C LEU A 8 24.27 7.97 10.66
N GLY A 9 23.70 8.99 11.30
CA GLY A 9 22.54 8.86 12.18
C GLY A 9 21.53 7.92 11.55
N GLY A 10 21.46 6.70 12.10
CA GLY A 10 20.65 5.63 11.56
C GLY A 10 19.22 6.11 11.53
N LYS A 11 18.71 6.48 10.35
CA LYS A 11 17.31 6.85 10.19
C LYS A 11 16.51 5.63 10.58
N ASN A 12 15.94 5.68 11.77
CA ASN A 12 14.97 4.72 12.23
C ASN A 12 13.87 4.71 11.17
N ARG A 13 13.79 3.61 10.39
CA ARG A 13 12.77 3.48 9.35
C ARG A 13 11.46 3.28 10.09
N GLU A 14 10.74 4.37 10.32
CA GLU A 14 9.39 4.29 10.83
C GLU A 14 8.55 3.43 9.91
N THR A 15 7.82 2.49 10.49
CA THR A 15 6.93 1.60 9.74
C THR A 15 5.72 2.43 9.31
N PHE A 16 5.57 2.65 8.01
CA PHE A 16 4.45 3.41 7.47
C PHE A 16 3.30 2.49 7.07
N THR A 17 2.12 2.71 7.64
CA THR A 17 0.90 1.97 7.31
C THR A 17 0.21 2.59 6.10
N ALA A 18 0.41 1.98 4.92
CA ALA A 18 -0.19 2.49 3.68
C ALA A 18 -1.70 2.23 3.57
N LEU A 19 -2.19 1.11 4.12
CA LEU A 19 -3.61 0.73 4.13
C LEU A 19 -3.96 0.20 5.51
N ASN A 20 -5.09 0.63 6.05
CA ASN A 20 -5.56 0.20 7.36
C ASN A 20 -6.99 -0.31 7.26
N ASN A 21 -7.17 -1.62 7.42
CA ASN A 21 -8.46 -2.31 7.48
C ASN A 21 -9.47 -1.89 6.39
N ILE A 22 -9.05 -1.95 5.12
CA ILE A 22 -9.89 -1.59 3.98
C ILE A 22 -10.72 -2.78 3.53
N SER A 23 -12.03 -2.58 3.36
CA SER A 23 -12.95 -3.54 2.76
C SER A 23 -13.62 -2.91 1.54
N LEU A 24 -13.52 -3.57 0.39
CA LEU A 24 -14.06 -3.10 -0.88
C LEU A 24 -14.59 -4.29 -1.70
N THR A 25 -15.76 -4.12 -2.32
CA THR A 25 -16.30 -5.06 -3.31
C THR A 25 -16.70 -4.26 -4.53
N ILE A 26 -16.19 -4.65 -5.69
CA ILE A 26 -16.51 -4.03 -6.98
C ILE A 26 -17.25 -5.08 -7.81
N LYS A 27 -18.46 -4.76 -8.24
CA LYS A 27 -19.29 -5.65 -9.06
C LYS A 27 -18.97 -5.49 -10.54
N LYS A 28 -19.29 -6.52 -11.33
CA LYS A 28 -19.12 -6.48 -12.79
C LYS A 28 -19.89 -5.29 -13.37
N GLY A 29 -19.20 -4.47 -14.16
CA GLY A 29 -19.77 -3.29 -14.82
C GLY A 29 -19.70 -1.99 -14.00
N GLU A 30 -19.27 -2.05 -12.74
CA GLU A 30 -19.05 -0.83 -11.95
C GLU A 30 -17.78 -0.10 -12.39
N ARG A 31 -17.84 1.24 -12.34
CA ARG A 31 -16.68 2.13 -12.51
C ARG A 31 -16.45 2.84 -11.19
N VAL A 32 -15.28 2.62 -10.58
CA VAL A 32 -14.93 3.16 -9.27
C VAL A 32 -13.69 4.04 -9.39
N GLY A 33 -13.77 5.27 -8.88
CA GLY A 33 -12.62 6.16 -8.74
C GLY A 33 -12.07 6.13 -7.32
N ILE A 34 -10.75 6.03 -7.16
CA ILE A 34 -10.08 6.12 -5.85
C ILE A 34 -9.44 7.51 -5.75
N ILE A 35 -9.92 8.32 -4.81
CA ILE A 35 -9.45 9.69 -4.57
C ILE A 35 -8.85 9.85 -3.17
N GLY A 36 -8.02 10.88 -2.98
CA GLY A 36 -7.38 11.17 -1.69
C GLY A 36 -6.02 11.85 -1.86
N PRO A 37 -5.44 12.40 -0.78
CA PRO A 37 -4.17 13.13 -0.83
C PRO A 37 -2.97 12.22 -1.17
N ASN A 38 -1.84 12.84 -1.53
CA ASN A 38 -0.60 12.09 -1.75
C ASN A 38 -0.19 11.32 -0.50
N GLY A 39 0.27 10.08 -0.67
CA GLY A 39 0.60 9.18 0.45
C GLY A 39 -0.58 8.42 1.06
N SER A 40 -1.83 8.68 0.67
CA SER A 40 -3.02 8.02 1.28
C SER A 40 -3.21 6.54 0.93
N GLY A 41 -2.24 5.88 0.29
CA GLY A 41 -2.31 4.45 -0.04
C GLY A 41 -2.98 4.07 -1.36
N LYS A 42 -3.47 5.02 -2.17
CA LYS A 42 -4.20 4.74 -3.43
C LYS A 42 -3.42 3.83 -4.39
N THR A 43 -2.17 4.20 -4.70
CA THR A 43 -1.30 3.42 -5.58
C THR A 43 -0.99 2.05 -4.99
N THR A 44 -0.86 1.96 -3.66
CA THR A 44 -0.68 0.69 -2.96
C THR A 44 -1.91 -0.21 -3.10
N LEU A 45 -3.12 0.35 -2.91
CA LEU A 45 -4.38 -0.37 -3.09
C LEU A 45 -4.54 -0.88 -4.53
N LEU A 46 -4.28 -0.02 -5.52
CA LEU A 46 -4.35 -0.40 -6.94
C LEU A 46 -3.34 -1.50 -7.29
N LYS A 47 -2.11 -1.44 -6.80
CA LYS A 47 -1.10 -2.49 -7.01
C LYS A 47 -1.51 -3.81 -6.38
N ILE A 48 -2.14 -3.79 -5.20
CA ILE A 48 -2.66 -5.00 -4.55
C ILE A 48 -3.82 -5.59 -5.36
N ILE A 49 -4.77 -4.76 -5.82
CA ILE A 49 -5.87 -5.22 -6.68
C ILE A 49 -5.33 -5.83 -7.98
N ALA A 50 -4.32 -5.21 -8.59
CA ALA A 50 -3.68 -5.70 -9.81
C ALA A 50 -2.75 -6.91 -9.61
N GLY A 51 -2.58 -7.41 -8.38
CA GLY A 51 -1.70 -8.55 -8.09
C GLY A 51 -0.19 -8.23 -8.15
N ILE A 52 0.20 -6.96 -8.31
CA ILE A 52 1.60 -6.51 -8.37
C ILE A 52 2.26 -6.53 -6.99
N THR A 53 1.47 -6.41 -5.92
CA THR A 53 1.96 -6.37 -4.54
C THR A 53 1.04 -7.20 -3.65
N THR A 54 1.61 -8.06 -2.81
CA THR A 54 0.85 -8.81 -1.80
C THR A 54 0.51 -7.93 -0.60
N PRO A 55 -0.73 -8.01 -0.07
CA PRO A 55 -1.09 -7.27 1.13
C PRO A 55 -0.34 -7.82 2.35
N THR A 56 -0.06 -6.97 3.33
CA THR A 56 0.54 -7.38 4.61
C THR A 56 -0.39 -8.31 5.40
N SER A 57 -1.70 -8.11 5.28
CA SER A 57 -2.74 -8.94 5.90
C SER A 57 -4.04 -8.88 5.09
N GLY A 58 -4.90 -9.88 5.27
CA GLY A 58 -6.18 -9.99 4.54
C GLY A 58 -6.04 -10.65 3.18
N THR A 59 -7.08 -10.50 2.34
CA THR A 59 -7.17 -11.21 1.05
C THR A 59 -7.75 -10.33 -0.04
N VAL A 60 -7.27 -10.51 -1.27
CA VAL A 60 -7.90 -9.97 -2.49
C VAL A 60 -8.31 -11.13 -3.39
N ARG A 61 -9.51 -11.03 -3.97
CA ARG A 61 -10.06 -12.00 -4.91
C ARG A 61 -10.55 -11.28 -6.16
N THR A 62 -10.06 -11.70 -7.31
CA THR A 62 -10.46 -11.17 -8.62
C THR A 62 -11.10 -12.29 -9.43
N HIS A 63 -12.16 -11.98 -10.18
CA HIS A 63 -12.82 -12.93 -11.07
C HIS A 63 -12.19 -12.82 -12.46
N GLY A 64 -10.98 -13.37 -12.62
CA GLY A 64 -10.19 -13.32 -13.85
C GLY A 64 -8.73 -12.92 -13.61
N ALA A 65 -7.93 -12.95 -14.68
CA ALA A 65 -6.59 -12.37 -14.70
C ALA A 65 -6.69 -10.88 -15.07
N ILE A 66 -5.88 -10.06 -14.41
CA ILE A 66 -5.72 -8.63 -14.71
C ILE A 66 -4.50 -8.47 -15.61
#